data_AF-A0A3D4KRC4-F1
#
_entry.id   AF-A0A3D4KRC4-F1
#
_cell.length_a   1.000
_cell.length_b   1.000
_cell.length_c   1.000
_cell.angle_alpha   90.00
_cell.angle_beta   90.00
_cell.angle_gamma   90.00
#
_symmetry.space_group_name_H-M   'P 1'
#
loop_
_entity.id
_entity.type
_entity.pdbx_description
1 polymer ?
#
loop_
_entity_poly.entity_id
_entity_poly.type
_entity_poly.pdbx_seq_one_letter_code
_entity_poly.pdbx_strand_id
1 'polypeptide(L)'
;MKHQQGAALVIVMALLSAALLLGVASMRTALVDERLAGNFRIAVQAQMLDESLLAVLSDRQYAASRDAFLNRLLTYPPAFNIGDKRQLQSDDSQALLPRQALNALLEALPIAQAEGQRRLLDDLIIDIERLADQRVAITARSGGTSASTHAVFVRQSPEEATWRLAGLR
;
A
#
# COMPACT_ATOMS: atom_id res chain seq x y z
N MET A 1 -61.77 7.98 -36.20
CA MET A 1 -61.25 7.68 -34.85
C MET A 1 -59.91 6.92 -34.81
N LYS A 2 -59.35 6.43 -35.93
CA LYS A 2 -58.07 5.65 -35.93
C LYS A 2 -56.76 6.45 -35.75
N HIS A 3 -56.73 7.75 -36.08
CA HIS A 3 -55.49 8.56 -36.00
C HIS A 3 -55.07 8.93 -34.57
N GLN A 4 -56.03 9.08 -33.64
CA GLN A 4 -55.74 9.48 -32.26
C GLN A 4 -55.07 8.35 -31.44
N GLN A 5 -55.39 7.09 -31.75
CA GLN A 5 -54.75 5.93 -31.11
C GLN A 5 -53.28 5.76 -31.51
N GLY A 6 -52.90 6.11 -32.75
CA GLY A 6 -51.51 6.09 -33.21
C GLY A 6 -50.65 7.17 -32.54
N ALA A 7 -51.19 8.38 -32.39
CA ALA A 7 -50.49 9.48 -31.70
C ALA A 7 -50.28 9.17 -30.21
N ALA A 8 -51.27 8.60 -29.54
CA ALA A 8 -51.15 8.20 -28.13
C ALA A 8 -50.08 7.13 -27.92
N LEU A 9 -49.98 6.14 -28.82
CA LEU A 9 -48.95 5.10 -28.76
C LEU A 9 -47.53 5.68 -28.88
N VAL A 10 -47.32 6.64 -29.78
CA VAL A 10 -46.03 7.32 -29.96
C VAL A 10 -45.64 8.12 -28.72
N ILE A 11 -46.60 8.81 -28.10
CA ILE A 11 -46.36 9.56 -26.86
C ILE A 11 -45.97 8.61 -25.72
N VAL A 12 -46.69 7.50 -25.55
CA VAL A 12 -46.37 6.50 -24.53
C VAL A 12 -44.99 5.88 -24.78
N MET A 13 -44.66 5.55 -26.02
CA MET A 13 -43.34 5.03 -26.36
C MET A 13 -42.23 6.05 -26.11
N ALA A 14 -42.44 7.32 -26.44
CA ALA A 14 -41.48 8.39 -26.16
C ALA A 14 -41.25 8.58 -24.65
N LEU A 15 -42.33 8.55 -23.85
CA LEU A 15 -42.25 8.63 -22.38
C LEU A 15 -41.55 7.40 -21.79
N LEU A 16 -41.86 6.19 -22.29
CA LEU A 16 -41.23 4.95 -21.86
C LEU A 16 -39.73 4.95 -22.20
N SER A 17 -39.36 5.35 -23.41
CA SER A 17 -37.97 5.48 -23.85
C SER A 17 -37.22 6.52 -23.02
N ALA A 18 -37.83 7.67 -22.72
CA ALA A 18 -37.23 8.69 -21.85
C ALA A 18 -37.01 8.15 -20.42
N ALA A 19 -37.99 7.43 -19.85
CA ALA A 19 -37.87 6.82 -18.54
C ALA A 19 -36.78 5.72 -18.50
N LEU A 20 -36.67 4.89 -19.54
CA LEU A 20 -35.63 3.87 -19.67
C LEU A 20 -34.23 4.50 -19.76
N LEU A 21 -34.07 5.55 -20.58
CA LEU A 21 -32.80 6.26 -20.69
C LEU A 21 -32.38 6.88 -19.35
N LEU A 22 -33.34 7.45 -18.61
CA LEU A 22 -33.09 7.99 -17.26
C LEU A 22 -32.70 6.88 -16.26
N GLY A 23 -33.36 5.72 -16.32
CA GLY A 23 -33.04 4.58 -15.47
C GLY A 23 -31.67 3.94 -15.77
N VAL A 24 -31.28 3.87 -17.04
CA VAL A 24 -29.94 3.38 -17.41
C VAL A 24 -28.86 4.40 -17.03
N ALA A 25 -29.14 5.70 -17.16
CA ALA A 25 -28.23 6.75 -16.73
C ALA A 25 -27.99 6.73 -15.21
N SER A 26 -29.04 6.52 -14.41
CA SER A 26 -28.89 6.42 -12.95
C SER A 26 -28.11 5.18 -12.53
N MET A 27 -28.37 4.02 -13.15
CA MET A 27 -27.63 2.79 -12.87
C MET A 27 -26.14 2.92 -13.23
N ARG A 28 -25.82 3.55 -14.37
CA ARG A 28 -24.43 3.82 -14.75
C ARG A 28 -23.72 4.74 -13.76
N THR A 29 -24.42 5.75 -13.26
CA THR A 29 -23.88 6.67 -12.26
C THR A 29 -23.57 5.92 -10.96
N ALA A 30 -24.50 5.09 -10.48
CA ALA A 30 -24.29 4.26 -9.29
C ALA A 30 -23.10 3.29 -9.43
N LEU A 31 -22.93 2.67 -10.60
CA LEU A 31 -21.78 1.79 -10.87
C LEU A 31 -20.44 2.54 -10.89
N VAL A 32 -20.43 3.80 -11.36
CA VAL A 32 -19.24 4.66 -11.32
C VAL A 32 -18.91 5.04 -9.88
N ASP A 33 -19.91 5.45 -9.10
CA ASP A 33 -19.73 5.80 -7.69
C ASP A 33 -19.21 4.63 -6.87
N GLU A 34 -19.73 3.42 -7.10
CA GLU A 34 -19.24 2.19 -6.45
C GLU A 34 -17.77 1.91 -6.79
N ARG A 35 -17.37 2.08 -8.05
CA ARG A 35 -15.97 1.92 -8.47
C ARG A 35 -15.07 2.98 -7.84
N LEU A 36 -15.51 4.23 -7.78
CA LEU A 36 -14.75 5.31 -7.15
C LEU A 36 -14.60 5.09 -5.64
N ALA A 37 -15.68 4.70 -4.95
CA ALA A 37 -15.64 4.35 -3.53
C ALA A 37 -14.73 3.14 -3.28
N GLY A 38 -14.77 2.14 -4.16
CA GLY A 38 -13.86 0.99 -4.13
C GLY A 38 -12.40 1.39 -4.27
N ASN A 39 -12.08 2.22 -5.26
CA ASN A 39 -10.73 2.73 -5.49
C ASN A 39 -10.23 3.57 -4.30
N PHE A 40 -11.08 4.45 -3.77
CA PHE A 40 -10.74 5.27 -2.61
C PHE A 40 -10.42 4.40 -1.38
N ARG A 41 -11.23 3.37 -1.11
CA ARG A 41 -10.98 2.43 -0.02
C ARG A 41 -9.63 1.71 -0.16
N ILE A 42 -9.28 1.27 -1.37
CA ILE A 42 -7.99 0.61 -1.63
C ILE A 42 -6.83 1.59 -1.38
N ALA A 43 -6.94 2.83 -1.86
CA ALA A 43 -5.93 3.85 -1.67
C ALA A 43 -5.69 4.16 -0.18
N VAL A 44 -6.78 4.33 0.60
CA VAL A 44 -6.68 4.55 2.05
C VAL A 44 -6.03 3.35 2.75
N GLN A 45 -6.43 2.12 2.42
CA GLN A 45 -5.86 0.93 3.04
C GLN A 45 -4.36 0.78 2.76
N ALA A 46 -3.91 1.09 1.54
CA ALA A 46 -2.49 1.09 1.22
C ALA A 46 -1.73 2.18 2.00
N GLN A 47 -2.30 3.38 2.13
CA GLN A 47 -1.70 4.43 2.96
C GLN A 47 -1.60 4.01 4.44
N MET A 48 -2.60 3.33 4.99
CA MET A 48 -2.56 2.84 6.37
C MET A 48 -1.54 1.72 6.57
N LEU A 49 -1.36 0.83 5.59
CA LEU A 49 -0.30 -0.19 5.59
C LEU A 49 1.07 0.47 5.64
N ASP A 50 1.26 1.47 4.80
CA ASP A 50 2.44 2.30 4.68
C ASP A 50 2.82 2.98 6.01
N GLU A 51 1.85 3.66 6.64
CA GLU A 51 2.02 4.30 7.96
C GLU A 51 2.29 3.27 9.07
N SER A 52 1.57 2.15 9.06
CA SER A 52 1.76 1.07 10.04
C SER A 52 3.13 0.41 9.91
N LEU A 53 3.62 0.23 8.68
CA LEU A 53 4.94 -0.30 8.41
C LEU A 53 6.02 0.64 8.91
N LEU A 54 5.87 1.96 8.72
CA LEU A 54 6.78 2.94 9.28
C LEU A 54 6.81 2.86 10.81
N ALA A 55 5.64 2.77 11.44
CA ALA A 55 5.51 2.63 12.89
C ALA A 55 6.28 1.39 13.38
N VAL A 56 6.04 0.23 12.77
CA VAL A 56 6.72 -1.04 13.11
C VAL A 56 8.24 -0.96 12.88
N LEU A 57 8.71 -0.40 11.77
CA LEU A 57 10.15 -0.26 11.50
C LEU A 57 10.84 0.72 12.46
N SER A 58 10.11 1.70 12.98
CA SER A 58 10.61 2.69 13.94
C SER A 58 10.58 2.18 15.39
N ASP A 59 9.78 1.16 15.67
CA ASP A 59 9.59 0.63 17.02
C ASP A 59 10.89 0.06 17.60
N ARG A 60 11.15 0.37 18.87
CA ARG A 60 12.32 -0.14 19.59
C ARG A 60 12.25 -1.64 19.79
N GLN A 61 11.05 -2.22 19.89
CA GLN A 61 10.85 -3.66 20.07
C GLN A 61 11.45 -4.47 18.91
N TYR A 62 11.43 -3.92 17.69
CA TYR A 62 11.94 -4.59 16.49
C TYR A 62 13.31 -4.05 16.02
N ALA A 63 13.91 -3.12 16.77
CA ALA A 63 15.18 -2.50 16.43
C ALA A 63 16.32 -3.52 16.27
N ALA A 64 16.38 -4.54 17.13
CA ALA A 64 17.42 -5.57 17.05
C ALA A 64 17.38 -6.36 15.72
N SER A 65 16.17 -6.76 15.28
CA SER A 65 15.99 -7.48 14.01
C SER A 65 16.34 -6.59 12.81
N ARG A 66 15.83 -5.35 12.81
CA ARG A 66 16.16 -4.36 11.78
C ARG A 66 17.65 -4.09 11.69
N ASP A 67 18.30 -3.83 12.81
CA ASP A 67 19.72 -3.48 12.85
C ASP A 67 20.59 -4.66 12.39
N ALA A 68 20.29 -5.88 12.85
CA ALA A 68 20.95 -7.09 12.39
C ALA A 68 20.80 -7.30 10.87
N PHE A 69 19.60 -7.06 10.33
CA PHE A 69 19.33 -7.14 8.90
C PHE A 69 20.13 -6.08 8.11
N LEU A 70 20.07 -4.81 8.51
CA LEU A 70 20.79 -3.72 7.82
C LEU A 70 22.30 -3.92 7.87
N ASN A 71 22.84 -4.40 8.99
CA ASN A 71 24.25 -4.72 9.11
C ASN A 71 24.66 -5.87 8.18
N ARG A 72 23.84 -6.92 8.10
CA ARG A 72 24.07 -8.02 7.16
C ARG A 72 24.09 -7.54 5.72
N LEU A 73 23.14 -6.68 5.34
CA LEU A 73 23.03 -6.13 3.98
C LEU A 73 24.29 -5.37 3.56
N LEU A 74 24.92 -4.64 4.49
CA LEU A 74 26.14 -3.88 4.21
C LEU A 74 27.43 -4.71 4.30
N THR A 75 27.39 -5.85 4.98
CA THR A 75 28.61 -6.62 5.31
C THR A 75 28.80 -7.83 4.39
N TYR A 76 27.71 -8.47 3.92
CA TYR A 76 27.82 -9.68 3.10
C TYR A 76 27.93 -9.37 1.60
N PRO A 77 28.85 -10.02 0.86
CA PRO A 77 28.98 -9.86 -0.58
C PRO A 77 27.78 -10.46 -1.35
N PRO A 78 27.38 -9.88 -2.51
CA PRO A 78 28.00 -8.71 -3.14
C PRO A 78 27.73 -7.43 -2.35
N ALA A 79 28.77 -6.62 -2.18
CA ALA A 79 28.71 -5.38 -1.41
C ALA A 79 27.60 -4.49 -1.99
N PHE A 80 26.63 -4.14 -1.16
CA PHE A 80 25.57 -3.20 -1.50
C PHE A 80 26.20 -1.82 -1.56
N ASN A 81 26.51 -1.28 -2.73
CA ASN A 81 27.23 -0.02 -2.94
C ASN A 81 26.31 1.19 -2.81
N ILE A 82 26.89 2.38 -2.63
CA ILE A 82 26.11 3.61 -2.57
C ILE A 82 25.39 3.83 -3.90
N GLY A 83 24.07 4.06 -3.84
CA GLY A 83 23.19 4.17 -5.01
C GLY A 83 22.59 2.83 -5.46
N ASP A 84 23.04 1.69 -4.92
CA ASP A 84 22.44 0.40 -5.23
C ASP A 84 21.01 0.35 -4.67
N LYS A 85 20.09 -0.13 -5.50
CA LYS A 85 18.70 -0.43 -5.12
C LYS A 85 18.47 -1.92 -5.20
N ARG A 86 17.82 -2.49 -4.18
CA ARG A 86 17.48 -3.90 -4.11
C ARG A 86 16.08 -4.07 -3.58
N GLN A 87 15.23 -4.74 -4.35
CA GLN A 87 13.95 -5.24 -3.87
C GLN A 87 14.19 -6.43 -2.94
N LEU A 88 13.57 -6.41 -1.75
CA LEU A 88 13.66 -7.52 -0.82
C LEU A 88 12.87 -8.71 -1.36
N GLN A 89 13.53 -9.87 -1.32
CA GLN A 89 12.85 -11.15 -1.50
C GLN A 89 12.13 -11.54 -0.22
N SER A 90 11.21 -12.51 -0.31
CA SER A 90 10.40 -12.96 0.82
C SER A 90 11.23 -13.35 2.05
N ASP A 91 12.39 -14.00 1.86
CA ASP A 91 13.26 -14.39 2.97
C ASP A 91 13.91 -13.18 3.67
N ASP A 92 14.35 -12.18 2.89
CA ASP A 92 14.92 -10.95 3.42
C ASP A 92 13.86 -10.08 4.10
N SER A 93 12.63 -10.09 3.59
CA SER A 93 11.50 -9.39 4.20
C SER A 93 11.17 -9.95 5.60
N GLN A 94 11.28 -11.26 5.81
CA GLN A 94 11.08 -11.90 7.11
C GLN A 94 12.23 -11.62 8.10
N ALA A 95 13.43 -11.37 7.58
CA ALA A 95 14.56 -10.98 8.40
C ALA A 95 14.44 -9.52 8.88
N LEU A 96 13.93 -8.63 8.02
CA LEU A 96 13.63 -7.23 8.37
C LEU A 96 12.38 -7.12 9.28
N LEU A 97 11.31 -7.82 8.91
CA LEU A 97 10.02 -7.86 9.60
C LEU A 97 9.79 -9.28 10.14
N PRO A 98 10.27 -9.60 11.35
CA PRO A 98 10.04 -10.90 11.95
C PRO A 98 8.53 -11.16 12.11
N ARG A 99 8.12 -12.42 12.25
CA ARG A 99 6.68 -12.80 12.38
C ARG A 99 5.90 -11.96 13.39
N GLN A 100 6.53 -11.58 14.51
CA GLN A 100 5.91 -10.72 15.52
C GLN A 100 5.66 -9.29 15.03
N ALA A 101 6.58 -8.72 14.26
CA ALA A 101 6.43 -7.41 13.63
C ALA A 101 5.34 -7.46 12.55
N LEU A 102 5.30 -8.55 11.77
CA LEU A 102 4.24 -8.77 10.78
C LEU A 102 2.86 -8.89 11.44
N ASN A 103 2.76 -9.60 12.55
CA ASN A 103 1.52 -9.69 13.31
C ASN A 103 1.09 -8.33 13.87
N ALA A 104 2.01 -7.55 14.44
CA ALA A 104 1.72 -6.20 14.92
C ALA A 104 1.26 -5.26 13.79
N LEU A 105 1.87 -5.37 12.61
CA LEU A 105 1.44 -4.66 11.42
C LEU A 105 0.01 -5.06 11.00
N LEU A 106 -0.29 -6.37 11.01
CA LEU A 106 -1.63 -6.88 10.69
C LEU A 106 -2.69 -6.40 11.68
N GLU A 107 -2.35 -6.35 12.97
CA GLU A 107 -3.24 -5.86 14.03
C GLU A 107 -3.48 -4.35 13.92
N ALA A 108 -2.49 -3.58 13.45
CA ALA A 108 -2.61 -2.14 13.26
C ALA A 108 -3.52 -1.76 12.07
N LEU A 109 -3.72 -2.68 11.11
CA LEU A 109 -4.57 -2.44 9.94
C LEU A 109 -6.06 -2.57 10.30
N PRO A 110 -6.88 -1.51 10.16
CA PRO A 110 -8.32 -1.57 10.43
C PRO A 110 -9.08 -2.20 9.26
N ILE A 111 -8.71 -3.42 8.88
CA ILE A 111 -9.29 -4.16 7.76
C ILE A 111 -10.15 -5.26 8.35
N ALA A 112 -11.45 -5.21 8.07
CA ALA A 112 -12.45 -6.11 8.63
C ALA A 112 -12.32 -7.58 8.18
N GLN A 113 -11.43 -7.90 7.22
CA GLN A 113 -11.32 -9.22 6.61
C GLN A 113 -9.87 -9.69 6.51
N ALA A 114 -9.60 -10.91 7.03
CA ALA A 114 -8.28 -11.53 7.02
C ALA A 114 -7.72 -11.78 5.60
N GLU A 115 -8.59 -12.00 4.61
CA GLU A 115 -8.15 -12.17 3.21
C GLU A 115 -7.64 -10.86 2.60
N GLY A 116 -8.28 -9.73 2.90
CA GLY A 116 -7.82 -8.41 2.45
C GLY A 116 -6.48 -8.03 3.07
N GLN A 117 -6.29 -8.35 4.36
CA GLN A 117 -5.02 -8.17 5.05
C GLN A 117 -3.89 -8.99 4.42
N ARG A 118 -4.12 -10.29 4.19
CA ARG A 118 -3.12 -11.17 3.57
C ARG A 118 -2.74 -10.72 2.17
N ARG A 119 -3.74 -10.35 1.35
CA ARG A 119 -3.50 -9.86 -0.01
C ARG A 119 -2.64 -8.59 -0.04
N LEU A 120 -2.89 -7.66 0.89
CA LEU A 120 -2.07 -6.44 0.98
C LEU A 120 -0.63 -6.72 1.38
N LEU A 121 -0.40 -7.72 2.22
CA LEU A 121 0.95 -8.19 2.55
C LEU A 121 1.62 -8.88 1.38
N ASP A 122 0.89 -9.68 0.61
CA ASP A 122 1.42 -10.37 -0.57
C ASP A 122 1.81 -9.36 -1.66
N ASP A 123 1.06 -8.26 -1.79
CA ASP A 123 1.34 -7.16 -2.72
C ASP A 123 2.34 -6.13 -2.16
N LEU A 124 2.84 -6.31 -0.93
CA LEU A 124 3.80 -5.40 -0.31
C LEU A 124 5.18 -5.61 -0.92
N ILE A 125 5.70 -4.57 -1.55
CA ILE A 125 7.04 -4.54 -2.09
C ILE A 125 7.89 -3.63 -1.22
N ILE A 126 9.01 -4.15 -0.73
CA ILE A 126 9.98 -3.37 0.05
C ILE A 126 11.27 -3.27 -0.77
N ASP A 127 11.64 -2.04 -1.13
CA ASP A 127 12.90 -1.72 -1.76
C ASP A 127 13.85 -1.12 -0.72
N ILE A 128 15.13 -1.46 -0.84
CA ILE A 128 16.19 -0.84 -0.06
C ILE A 128 17.15 -0.12 -0.99
N GLU A 129 17.60 1.06 -0.60
CA GLU A 129 18.62 1.84 -1.27
C GLU A 129 19.73 2.20 -0.29
N ARG A 130 21.00 1.96 -0.65
CA ARG A 130 22.11 2.47 0.14
C ARG A 130 22.38 3.91 -0.24
N LEU A 131 22.32 4.78 0.75
CA LEU A 131 22.62 6.19 0.61
C LEU A 131 24.05 6.47 1.10
N ALA A 132 24.54 7.68 0.83
CA ALA A 132 25.80 8.16 1.39
C ALA A 132 25.72 8.31 2.93
N ASP A 133 26.86 8.57 3.58
CA ASP A 133 26.94 8.92 5.02
C ASP A 133 26.35 7.88 5.99
N GLN A 134 26.56 6.59 5.69
CA GLN A 134 26.02 5.48 6.49
C GLN A 134 24.49 5.52 6.64
N ARG A 135 23.81 5.89 5.56
CA ARG A 135 22.34 5.91 5.50
C ARG A 135 21.81 4.80 4.62
N VAL A 136 20.63 4.31 4.97
CA VAL A 136 19.88 3.35 4.17
C VAL A 136 18.45 3.82 4.08
N ALA A 137 17.93 3.93 2.87
CA ALA A 137 16.51 4.17 2.64
C ALA A 137 15.79 2.83 2.50
N ILE A 138 14.68 2.69 3.21
CA ILE A 138 13.72 1.60 3.04
C ILE A 138 12.46 2.24 2.46
N THR A 139 12.05 1.77 1.28
CA THR A 139 10.83 2.22 0.61
C THR A 139 9.86 1.06 0.54
N ALA A 140 8.71 1.18 1.19
CA ALA A 140 7.62 0.22 1.07
C ALA A 140 6.57 0.76 0.10
N ARG A 141 6.00 -0.10 -0.73
CA ARG A 141 4.89 0.23 -1.62
C ARG A 141 3.92 -0.94 -1.71
N SER A 142 2.63 -0.64 -1.79
CA SER A 142 1.61 -1.64 -2.12
C SER A 142 1.38 -1.67 -3.63
N GLY A 143 1.44 -2.85 -4.25
CA GLY A 143 1.31 -3.02 -5.72
C GLY A 143 0.02 -2.48 -6.34
N GLY A 144 -1.01 -2.23 -5.53
CA GLY A 144 -2.29 -1.66 -5.98
C GLY A 144 -2.34 -0.14 -6.07
N THR A 145 -1.30 0.59 -5.63
CA THR A 145 -1.34 2.07 -5.55
C THR A 145 0.01 2.71 -5.86
N SER A 146 0.01 4.02 -6.14
CA SER A 146 1.23 4.82 -6.26
C SER A 146 1.76 5.33 -4.91
N ALA A 147 1.05 5.08 -3.81
CA ALA A 147 1.53 5.42 -2.49
C ALA A 147 2.73 4.53 -2.12
N SER A 148 3.73 5.19 -1.55
CA SER A 148 4.90 4.52 -1.00
C SER A 148 5.35 5.26 0.24
N THR A 149 5.79 4.49 1.22
CA THR A 149 6.42 5.00 2.43
C THR A 149 7.92 4.96 2.29
N HIS A 150 8.57 6.08 2.57
CA HIS A 150 10.01 6.21 2.51
C HIS A 150 10.56 6.50 3.90
N ALA A 151 11.40 5.60 4.41
CA ALA A 151 12.02 5.67 5.71
C ALA A 151 13.55 5.66 5.56
N VAL A 152 14.22 6.72 6.02
CA VAL A 152 15.69 6.78 5.98
C VAL A 152 16.22 6.41 7.36
N PHE A 153 17.12 5.44 7.42
CA PHE A 153 17.83 5.04 8.63
C PHE A 153 19.28 5.52 8.57
N VAL A 154 19.78 6.06 9.68
CA VAL A 154 21.16 6.49 9.85
C VAL A 154 21.83 5.60 10.89
N ARG A 155 22.99 5.06 10.54
CA ARG A 155 23.83 4.33 11.49
C ARG A 155 24.40 5.29 12.53
N GLN A 156 24.23 4.98 13.81
CA GLN A 156 24.66 5.85 14.91
C GLN A 156 26.17 5.79 15.17
N SER A 157 26.74 4.59 15.09
CA SER A 157 28.17 4.37 15.26
C SER A 157 28.67 3.23 14.36
N PRO A 158 29.89 3.34 13.81
CA PRO A 158 30.54 2.22 13.13
C PRO A 158 30.69 0.99 14.03
N GLU A 159 30.82 1.17 15.35
CA GLU A 159 31.10 0.09 16.30
C GLU A 159 29.83 -0.56 16.87
N GLU A 160 28.80 0.24 17.17
CA GLU A 160 27.56 -0.28 17.77
C GLU A 160 26.58 -0.87 16.74
N ALA A 161 26.79 -0.54 15.46
CA ALA A 161 25.99 -1.07 14.35
C ALA A 161 24.46 -0.87 14.54
N THR A 162 24.08 0.15 15.31
CA THR A 162 22.69 0.53 15.60
C THR A 162 22.18 1.53 14.58
N TRP A 163 20.91 1.41 14.21
CA TRP A 163 20.27 2.29 13.22
C TRP A 163 19.13 3.09 13.86
N ARG A 164 18.95 4.34 13.41
CA ARG A 164 17.81 5.18 13.84
C ARG A 164 17.17 5.86 12.66
N LEU A 165 15.85 6.04 12.71
CA LEU A 165 15.12 6.77 11.70
C LEU A 165 15.60 8.24 11.66
N ALA A 166 15.98 8.71 10.47
CA ALA A 166 16.34 10.09 10.20
C ALA A 166 15.09 10.97 10.35
N GLY A 167 15.14 11.99 11.20
CA GLY A 167 14.05 12.95 11.39
C GLY A 167 13.27 12.80 12.69
N LEU A 168 13.42 11.70 13.43
CA LEU A 168 13.02 11.62 14.85
C LEU A 168 14.14 12.25 15.70
N ARG A 169 14.08 13.57 15.89
CA ARG A 169 14.87 14.29 16.90
C ARG A 169 14.33 13.99 18.29
#